data_AF-A0A498L0H8-F1
#
_entry.id   AF-A0A498L0H8-F1
#
_cell.length_a   1.000
_cell.length_b   1.000
_cell.length_c   1.000
_cell.angle_alpha   90.00
_cell.angle_beta   90.00
_cell.angle_gamma   90.00
#
_symmetry.space_group_name_H-M   'P 1'
#
loop_
_entity.id
_entity.type
_entity.pdbx_description
1 polymer ?
#
loop_
_entity_poly.entity_id
_entity_poly.type
_entity_poly.pdbx_seq_one_letter_code
_entity_poly.pdbx_strand_id
1 'polypeptide(L)'
;MVHTPRPDPEPVLADLRDRGFEVTRLSGDGPAAVAVDGSAPDAVTDRPLAVEPLAGRSGVGGRSALGGDTLALTAVARLAAAARDGQATLFVAAPETAAAVRELLTDPFLCRADTDGRRTFYTVPDRIMLTDDSYACVRADEAVTWREEPTAGPGADESDATRLVCAADGTVRAALESVDSLRCPGPDPAAFPYRYSRGEDRQMHVFDHEREIGTFTGVAAMKAHGYRPVPLPLVPEHHLRESTHLGRAWTVATVTDGSVRYDTA
;
A
#
# COMPACT_ATOMS: atom_id res chain seq x y z
N MET A 1 -3.93 -6.57 -20.91
CA MET A 1 -4.23 -6.48 -19.46
C MET A 1 -5.74 -6.38 -19.35
N VAL A 2 -6.40 -7.37 -18.75
CA VAL A 2 -7.87 -7.39 -18.64
C VAL A 2 -8.19 -6.95 -17.22
N HIS A 3 -8.84 -5.80 -17.07
CA HIS A 3 -9.35 -5.38 -15.78
C HIS A 3 -10.57 -6.26 -15.47
N THR A 4 -10.52 -7.02 -14.38
CA THR A 4 -11.71 -7.75 -13.94
C THR A 4 -12.72 -6.69 -13.50
N PRO A 5 -13.98 -6.72 -13.97
CA PRO A 5 -14.99 -5.77 -13.51
C PRO A 5 -15.07 -5.82 -11.98
N ARG A 6 -15.35 -4.67 -11.35
CA ARG A 6 -15.64 -4.63 -9.91
C ARG A 6 -16.77 -5.64 -9.63
N PRO A 7 -16.65 -6.46 -8.57
CA PRO A 7 -17.72 -7.37 -8.23
C PRO A 7 -18.99 -6.57 -7.94
N ASP A 8 -20.13 -7.11 -8.36
CA ASP A 8 -21.43 -6.55 -8.01
C ASP A 8 -21.62 -6.67 -6.49
N PRO A 9 -21.77 -5.55 -5.75
CA PRO A 9 -22.02 -5.62 -4.31
C PRO A 9 -23.41 -6.14 -3.97
N GLU A 10 -24.35 -6.23 -4.92
CA GLU A 10 -25.76 -6.48 -4.59
C GLU A 10 -26.04 -7.73 -3.76
N PRO A 11 -25.41 -8.88 -4.02
CA PRO A 11 -25.61 -10.07 -3.20
C PRO A 11 -25.21 -9.84 -1.73
N VAL A 12 -24.13 -9.09 -1.50
CA VAL A 12 -23.68 -8.72 -0.15
C VAL A 12 -24.65 -7.73 0.48
N LEU A 13 -25.12 -6.72 -0.26
CA LEU A 13 -26.09 -5.75 0.25
C LEU A 13 -27.42 -6.42 0.61
N ALA A 14 -27.87 -7.42 -0.15
CA ALA A 14 -29.06 -8.19 0.16
C ALA A 14 -28.88 -9.01 1.44
N ASP A 15 -27.77 -9.75 1.57
CA ASP A 15 -27.47 -10.53 2.77
C ASP A 15 -27.33 -9.65 4.03
N LEU A 16 -26.74 -8.45 3.92
CA LEU A 16 -26.70 -7.49 5.03
C LEU A 16 -28.09 -7.03 5.46
N ARG A 17 -29.01 -6.75 4.52
CA ARG A 17 -30.40 -6.39 4.87
C ARG A 17 -31.12 -7.53 5.58
N ASP A 18 -30.92 -8.77 5.13
CA ASP A 18 -31.49 -9.96 5.79
C ASP A 18 -30.96 -10.16 7.21
N ARG A 19 -29.74 -9.67 7.49
CA ARG A 19 -29.13 -9.62 8.84
C ARG A 19 -29.55 -8.40 9.67
N GLY A 20 -30.50 -7.60 9.18
CA GLY A 20 -31.07 -6.46 9.89
C GLY A 20 -30.31 -5.15 9.73
N PHE A 21 -29.33 -5.06 8.82
CA PHE A 21 -28.68 -3.77 8.54
C PHE A 21 -29.60 -2.82 7.76
N GLU A 22 -29.58 -1.55 8.13
CA GLU A 22 -30.03 -0.47 7.27
C GLU A 22 -28.91 -0.12 6.28
N VAL A 23 -29.15 -0.32 4.98
CA VAL A 23 -28.15 -0.15 3.92
C VAL A 23 -28.46 1.08 3.07
N THR A 24 -27.59 2.07 3.15
CA THR A 24 -27.63 3.27 2.29
C THR A 24 -26.65 3.13 1.14
N ARG A 25 -27.15 3.05 -0.11
CA ARG A 25 -26.27 3.07 -1.29
C ARG A 25 -25.70 4.47 -1.50
N LEU A 26 -24.44 4.49 -1.89
CA LEU A 26 -23.73 5.70 -2.25
C LEU A 26 -23.41 5.69 -3.75
N SER A 27 -23.06 6.86 -4.27
CA SER A 27 -22.61 7.03 -5.65
C SER A 27 -21.25 7.72 -5.67
N GLY A 28 -20.44 7.41 -6.68
CA GLY A 28 -19.09 7.96 -6.84
C GLY A 28 -17.98 6.96 -6.53
N ASP A 29 -16.80 7.49 -6.21
CA ASP A 29 -15.58 6.69 -6.04
C ASP A 29 -15.36 6.15 -4.61
N GLY A 30 -16.25 6.51 -3.68
CA GLY A 30 -16.27 6.01 -2.29
C GLY A 30 -16.81 4.57 -2.17
N PRO A 31 -17.19 4.14 -0.95
CA PRO A 31 -17.82 2.85 -0.76
C PRO A 31 -19.13 2.76 -1.56
N ALA A 32 -19.50 1.55 -1.97
CA ALA A 32 -20.76 1.32 -2.69
C ALA A 32 -21.99 1.53 -1.81
N ALA A 33 -21.85 1.28 -0.51
CA ALA A 33 -22.88 1.50 0.48
C ALA A 33 -22.28 1.66 1.88
N VAL A 34 -23.07 2.20 2.79
CA VAL A 34 -22.83 2.13 4.24
C VAL A 34 -23.97 1.32 4.86
N ALA A 35 -23.61 0.35 5.70
CA ALA A 35 -24.55 -0.48 6.43
C ALA A 35 -24.47 -0.16 7.94
N VAL A 36 -25.61 0.14 8.56
CA VAL A 36 -25.71 0.51 9.99
C VAL A 36 -26.68 -0.39 10.74
N ASP A 37 -26.57 -0.39 12.08
CA ASP A 37 -27.54 -0.96 13.03
C ASP A 37 -27.90 -2.46 12.84
N GLY A 38 -27.02 -3.23 12.19
CA GLY A 38 -27.19 -4.67 12.00
C GLY A 38 -26.20 -5.52 12.80
N SER A 39 -26.42 -6.85 12.76
CA SER A 39 -25.51 -7.81 13.39
C SER A 39 -24.53 -8.36 12.34
N ALA A 40 -23.30 -7.86 12.36
CA ALA A 40 -22.26 -8.33 11.44
C ALA A 40 -21.98 -9.83 11.67
N PRO A 41 -21.77 -10.62 10.59
CA PRO A 41 -21.27 -11.99 10.72
C PRO A 41 -19.92 -11.95 11.45
N ASP A 42 -19.81 -12.74 12.53
CA ASP A 42 -18.59 -12.82 13.36
C ASP A 42 -18.07 -11.43 13.77
N ALA A 43 -18.99 -10.55 14.16
CA ALA A 43 -18.83 -9.10 14.28
C ALA A 43 -17.46 -8.65 14.80
N VAL A 44 -16.61 -8.23 13.85
CA VAL A 44 -15.30 -7.60 14.12
C VAL A 44 -15.47 -6.23 14.80
N THR A 45 -16.66 -5.63 14.68
CA THR A 45 -17.01 -4.34 15.27
C THR A 45 -18.53 -4.19 15.43
N ASP A 46 -18.93 -3.27 16.32
CA ASP A 46 -20.29 -2.72 16.45
C ASP A 46 -20.50 -1.44 15.61
N ARG A 47 -19.47 -0.99 14.87
CA ARG A 47 -19.52 0.20 14.03
C ARG A 47 -20.21 -0.07 12.68
N PRO A 48 -20.67 1.00 12.00
CA PRO A 48 -21.10 0.93 10.61
C PRO A 48 -20.06 0.28 9.70
N LEU A 49 -20.53 -0.39 8.64
CA LEU A 49 -19.68 -1.03 7.63
C LEU A 49 -19.66 -0.20 6.34
N ALA A 50 -18.46 0.18 5.90
CA ALA A 50 -18.21 0.69 4.56
C ALA A 50 -18.08 -0.48 3.59
N VAL A 51 -19.04 -0.65 2.67
CA VAL A 51 -19.03 -1.74 1.69
C VAL A 51 -18.19 -1.35 0.47
N GLU A 52 -17.04 -2.00 0.30
CA GLU A 52 -15.98 -1.62 -0.64
C GLU A 52 -15.72 -2.71 -1.68
N PRO A 53 -16.31 -2.63 -2.90
CA PRO A 53 -16.03 -3.57 -3.98
C PRO A 53 -14.59 -3.43 -4.50
N LEU A 54 -13.82 -4.51 -4.43
CA LEU A 54 -12.45 -4.56 -4.93
C LEU A 54 -12.39 -5.32 -6.26
N ALA A 55 -12.02 -4.60 -7.32
CA ALA A 55 -11.68 -5.22 -8.59
C ALA A 55 -10.38 -6.03 -8.45
N GLY A 56 -10.42 -7.26 -8.96
CA GLY A 56 -9.20 -8.05 -9.19
C GLY A 56 -8.41 -7.55 -10.40
N ARG A 57 -7.15 -7.97 -10.50
CA ARG A 57 -6.36 -7.89 -11.74
C ARG A 57 -6.05 -9.30 -12.22
N SER A 58 -6.78 -9.76 -13.23
CA SER A 58 -6.37 -10.97 -13.95
C SER A 58 -5.10 -10.68 -14.77
N GLY A 59 -4.06 -11.47 -14.53
CA GLY A 59 -2.86 -11.43 -15.36
C GLY A 59 -3.14 -11.95 -16.76
N VAL A 60 -2.29 -11.56 -17.70
CA VAL A 60 -2.29 -12.21 -19.03
C VAL A 60 -1.79 -13.66 -18.82
N GLY A 61 -2.61 -14.65 -19.16
CA GLY A 61 -2.26 -16.08 -19.07
C GLY A 61 -2.73 -16.81 -17.80
N GLY A 62 -3.77 -16.35 -17.11
CA GLY A 62 -4.39 -17.11 -16.00
C GLY A 62 -3.55 -17.19 -14.72
N ARG A 63 -2.41 -16.50 -14.66
CA ARG A 63 -1.66 -16.28 -13.42
C ARG A 63 -2.16 -15.00 -12.79
N SER A 64 -2.55 -15.04 -11.52
CA SER A 64 -2.92 -13.86 -10.72
C SER A 64 -1.87 -12.76 -10.90
N ALA A 65 -2.29 -11.62 -11.45
CA ALA A 65 -1.47 -10.40 -11.54
C ALA A 65 -1.98 -9.37 -10.55
N LEU A 66 -2.36 -9.82 -9.36
CA LEU A 66 -2.41 -8.94 -8.20
C LEU A 66 -0.97 -8.53 -7.92
N GLY A 67 -0.51 -7.48 -8.60
CA GLY A 67 0.70 -6.78 -8.19
C GLY A 67 0.44 -6.30 -6.76
N GLY A 68 1.04 -7.00 -5.78
CA GLY A 68 0.73 -6.81 -4.35
C GLY A 68 0.75 -5.35 -3.93
N ASP A 69 1.62 -4.52 -4.52
CA ASP A 69 1.69 -3.08 -4.30
C ASP A 69 0.38 -2.33 -4.59
N THR A 70 -0.26 -2.59 -5.74
CA THR A 70 -1.51 -1.88 -6.11
C THR A 70 -2.66 -2.32 -5.21
N LEU A 71 -2.73 -3.62 -4.89
CA LEU A 71 -3.78 -4.14 -4.03
C LEU A 71 -3.60 -3.63 -2.59
N ALA A 72 -2.38 -3.65 -2.06
CA ALA A 72 -2.05 -3.12 -0.74
C ALA A 72 -2.37 -1.63 -0.61
N LEU A 73 -1.97 -0.81 -1.60
CA LEU A 73 -2.31 0.60 -1.62
C LEU A 73 -3.83 0.84 -1.68
N THR A 74 -4.54 0.06 -2.50
CA THR A 74 -6.01 0.19 -2.60
C THR A 74 -6.67 -0.18 -1.28
N ALA A 75 -6.28 -1.31 -0.68
CA ALA A 75 -6.83 -1.79 0.58
C ALA A 75 -6.58 -0.78 1.71
N VAL A 76 -5.34 -0.30 1.88
CA VAL A 76 -5.02 0.67 2.93
C VAL A 76 -5.74 2.01 2.75
N ALA A 77 -5.92 2.46 1.50
CA ALA A 77 -6.67 3.68 1.21
C ALA A 77 -8.15 3.55 1.61
N ARG A 78 -8.78 2.38 1.36
CA ARG A 78 -10.16 2.11 1.79
C ARG A 78 -10.29 1.99 3.30
N LEU A 79 -9.37 1.28 3.95
CA LEU A 79 -9.33 1.19 5.41
C LEU A 79 -9.18 2.56 6.06
N ALA A 80 -8.26 3.39 5.56
CA ALA A 80 -8.05 4.74 6.07
C ALA A 80 -9.27 5.65 5.88
N ALA A 81 -9.96 5.53 4.73
CA ALA A 81 -11.17 6.28 4.46
C ALA A 81 -12.31 5.88 5.40
N ALA A 82 -12.59 4.57 5.52
CA ALA A 82 -13.62 4.06 6.43
C ALA A 82 -13.32 4.44 7.89
N ALA A 83 -12.07 4.28 8.34
CA ALA A 83 -11.66 4.61 9.70
C ALA A 83 -11.83 6.10 10.04
N ARG A 84 -11.53 6.99 9.09
CA ARG A 84 -11.79 8.44 9.21
C ARG A 84 -13.28 8.73 9.40
N ASP A 85 -14.12 8.00 8.70
CA ASP A 85 -15.57 8.15 8.76
C ASP A 85 -16.21 7.37 9.95
N GLY A 86 -15.38 6.76 10.81
CA GLY A 86 -15.84 6.00 11.99
C GLY A 86 -16.44 4.63 11.67
N GLN A 87 -16.09 4.06 10.52
CA GLN A 87 -16.63 2.83 9.95
C GLN A 87 -15.56 1.73 9.91
N ALA A 88 -15.97 0.47 10.01
CA ALA A 88 -15.13 -0.67 9.64
C ALA A 88 -15.29 -0.96 8.14
N THR A 89 -14.30 -1.65 7.56
CA THR A 89 -14.32 -1.93 6.12
C THR A 89 -14.83 -3.35 5.83
N LEU A 90 -15.83 -3.45 4.96
CA LEU A 90 -16.29 -4.71 4.37
C LEU A 90 -15.87 -4.76 2.91
N PHE A 91 -14.80 -5.48 2.61
CA PHE A 91 -14.34 -5.68 1.24
C PHE A 91 -15.23 -6.70 0.52
N VAL A 92 -15.71 -6.38 -0.68
CA VAL A 92 -16.42 -7.32 -1.54
C VAL A 92 -15.51 -7.71 -2.70
N ALA A 93 -15.19 -8.99 -2.82
CA ALA A 93 -14.18 -9.47 -3.77
C ALA A 93 -14.54 -10.83 -4.37
N ALA A 94 -14.04 -11.11 -5.58
CA ALA A 94 -14.02 -12.46 -6.13
C ALA A 94 -13.07 -13.35 -5.32
N PRO A 95 -13.25 -14.70 -5.28
CA PRO A 95 -12.50 -15.59 -4.39
C PRO A 95 -10.98 -15.42 -4.40
N GLU A 96 -10.37 -15.26 -5.58
CA GLU A 96 -8.93 -15.07 -5.72
C GLU A 96 -8.44 -13.74 -5.12
N THR A 97 -9.19 -12.66 -5.35
CA THR A 97 -8.90 -11.34 -4.78
C THR A 97 -9.17 -11.34 -3.28
N ALA A 98 -10.23 -11.98 -2.82
CA ALA A 98 -10.55 -12.12 -1.40
C ALA A 98 -9.42 -12.84 -0.65
N ALA A 99 -8.88 -13.92 -1.19
CA ALA A 99 -7.74 -14.62 -0.62
C ALA A 99 -6.49 -13.74 -0.52
N ALA A 100 -6.19 -12.96 -1.57
CA ALA A 100 -5.05 -12.04 -1.58
C ALA A 100 -5.23 -10.85 -0.62
N VAL A 101 -6.44 -10.29 -0.52
CA VAL A 101 -6.76 -9.24 0.46
C VAL A 101 -6.62 -9.79 1.87
N ARG A 102 -7.10 -11.01 2.13
CA ARG A 102 -6.91 -11.66 3.44
C ARG A 102 -5.44 -11.84 3.77
N GLU A 103 -4.61 -12.29 2.82
CA GLU A 103 -3.16 -12.41 3.00
C GLU A 103 -2.51 -11.06 3.33
N LEU A 104 -2.95 -9.97 2.69
CA LEU A 104 -2.47 -8.62 2.97
C LEU A 104 -2.87 -8.09 4.35
N LEU A 105 -4.06 -8.46 4.83
CA LEU A 105 -4.64 -7.90 6.05
C LEU A 105 -4.46 -8.79 7.29
N THR A 106 -3.97 -10.01 7.10
CA THR A 106 -3.49 -10.87 8.20
C THR A 106 -2.06 -10.46 8.56
N ASP A 107 -1.60 -10.81 9.76
CA ASP A 107 -0.23 -10.55 10.14
C ASP A 107 0.77 -11.27 9.21
N PRO A 108 1.79 -10.56 8.69
CA PRO A 108 2.14 -9.17 9.02
C PRO A 108 1.30 -8.13 8.24
N PHE A 109 0.49 -7.37 8.99
CA PHE A 109 -0.53 -6.47 8.45
C PHE A 109 0.06 -5.46 7.46
N LEU A 110 -0.44 -5.51 6.21
CA LEU A 110 -0.05 -4.65 5.09
C LEU A 110 1.47 -4.60 4.83
N CYS A 111 2.19 -5.67 5.18
CA CYS A 111 3.60 -5.86 4.90
C CYS A 111 3.79 -7.08 3.99
N ARG A 112 4.86 -7.09 3.18
CA ARG A 112 5.19 -8.24 2.32
C ARG A 112 5.67 -9.42 3.14
N ALA A 113 6.41 -9.14 4.20
CA ALA A 113 6.96 -10.12 5.13
C ALA A 113 7.34 -9.41 6.42
N ASP A 114 7.39 -10.16 7.50
CA ASP A 114 8.02 -9.82 8.76
C ASP A 114 8.88 -11.02 9.17
N THR A 115 10.17 -10.81 9.38
CA THR A 115 11.10 -11.87 9.80
C THR A 115 11.86 -11.38 11.02
N ASP A 116 11.51 -11.92 12.18
CA ASP A 116 12.03 -11.54 13.50
C ASP A 116 11.88 -10.03 13.79
N GLY A 117 10.70 -9.46 13.53
CA GLY A 117 10.39 -8.05 13.78
C GLY A 117 10.96 -7.11 12.73
N ARG A 118 11.36 -7.63 11.56
CA ARG A 118 11.94 -6.84 10.46
C ARG A 118 11.01 -6.89 9.26
N ARG A 119 10.30 -5.80 9.02
CA ARG A 119 9.28 -5.73 7.99
C ARG A 119 9.89 -5.48 6.62
N THR A 120 9.33 -6.12 5.60
CA THR A 120 9.53 -5.78 4.20
C THR A 120 8.24 -5.14 3.68
N PHE A 121 8.36 -3.99 3.02
CA PHE A 121 7.19 -3.17 2.68
C PHE A 121 6.75 -3.35 1.22
N TYR A 122 5.45 -3.20 0.99
CA TYR A 122 4.93 -2.88 -0.34
C TYR A 122 5.40 -1.49 -0.76
N THR A 123 5.31 -1.15 -2.04
CA THR A 123 5.64 0.19 -2.56
C THR A 123 4.40 0.91 -3.08
N VAL A 124 4.41 2.24 -2.99
CA VAL A 124 3.37 3.10 -3.55
C VAL A 124 3.93 3.88 -4.75
N PRO A 125 3.09 4.35 -5.70
CA PRO A 125 3.58 5.03 -6.90
C PRO A 125 4.17 6.41 -6.62
N ASP A 126 3.90 6.97 -5.44
CA ASP A 126 4.48 8.22 -4.94
C ASP A 126 6.01 8.16 -4.87
N ARG A 127 6.63 9.34 -4.91
CA ARG A 127 8.08 9.51 -4.89
C ARG A 127 8.50 10.18 -3.61
N ILE A 128 9.67 9.82 -3.12
CA ILE A 128 10.26 10.46 -1.95
C ILE A 128 10.74 11.85 -2.38
N MET A 129 10.04 12.88 -1.91
CA MET A 129 10.50 14.25 -1.99
C MET A 129 11.52 14.49 -0.88
N LEU A 130 12.65 15.09 -1.24
CA LEU A 130 13.76 15.43 -0.34
C LEU A 130 13.57 16.83 0.23
N THR A 131 14.38 17.20 1.24
CA THR A 131 14.28 18.53 1.87
C THR A 131 14.60 19.72 0.95
N ASP A 132 15.20 19.47 -0.22
CA ASP A 132 15.55 20.46 -1.24
C ASP A 132 14.56 20.52 -2.41
N ASP A 133 13.34 19.98 -2.23
CA ASP A 133 12.27 19.87 -3.24
C ASP A 133 12.60 18.98 -4.45
N SER A 134 13.75 18.31 -4.45
CA SER A 134 14.07 17.26 -5.42
C SER A 134 13.48 15.90 -5.00
N TYR A 135 13.63 14.89 -5.85
CA TYR A 135 13.14 13.54 -5.60
C TYR A 135 14.29 12.53 -5.55
N ALA A 136 14.18 11.56 -4.64
CA ALA A 136 15.17 10.51 -4.47
C ALA A 136 15.31 9.62 -5.72
N CYS A 137 16.56 9.30 -6.07
CA CYS A 137 16.92 8.45 -7.19
C CYS A 137 18.03 7.47 -6.80
N VAL A 138 18.03 6.29 -7.41
CA VAL A 138 19.12 5.32 -7.28
C VAL A 138 19.52 4.80 -8.65
N ARG A 139 20.75 4.30 -8.76
CA ARG A 139 21.17 3.52 -9.93
C ARG A 139 20.83 2.05 -9.69
N ALA A 140 19.96 1.48 -10.52
CA ALA A 140 19.55 0.08 -10.40
C ALA A 140 18.98 -0.47 -11.71
N ASP A 141 19.07 -1.80 -11.87
CA ASP A 141 18.47 -2.53 -13.00
C ASP A 141 17.11 -3.12 -12.62
N GLU A 142 16.93 -3.48 -11.35
CA GLU A 142 15.68 -3.99 -10.80
C GLU A 142 14.84 -2.91 -10.10
N ALA A 143 13.65 -3.29 -9.64
CA ALA A 143 12.86 -2.43 -8.77
C ALA A 143 13.48 -2.39 -7.36
N VAL A 144 13.37 -1.26 -6.68
CA VAL A 144 13.83 -1.15 -5.30
C VAL A 144 12.88 -1.90 -4.36
N THR A 145 13.43 -2.41 -3.27
CA THR A 145 12.70 -3.00 -2.15
C THR A 145 13.03 -2.26 -0.88
N TRP A 146 12.03 -2.11 -0.01
CA TRP A 146 12.18 -1.49 1.30
C TRP A 146 12.06 -2.52 2.40
N ARG A 147 13.00 -2.51 3.35
CA ARG A 147 12.96 -3.39 4.52
C ARG A 147 13.62 -2.78 5.74
N GLU A 148 13.19 -3.19 6.92
CA GLU A 148 13.88 -2.90 8.17
C GLU A 148 15.09 -3.82 8.34
N GLU A 149 16.19 -3.26 8.85
CA GLU A 149 17.40 -4.00 9.23
C GLU A 149 17.87 -3.56 10.62
N PRO A 150 18.54 -4.43 11.39
CA PRO A 150 19.21 -4.01 12.61
C PRO A 150 20.21 -2.88 12.34
N THR A 151 20.25 -1.89 13.21
CA THR A 151 21.23 -0.79 13.13
C THR A 151 22.64 -1.27 13.50
N ALA A 152 22.71 -2.28 14.37
CA ALA A 152 23.93 -2.92 14.84
C ALA A 152 24.36 -4.05 13.88
N GLY A 153 25.65 -4.07 13.50
CA GLY A 153 26.25 -5.20 12.78
C GLY A 153 26.35 -6.46 13.65
N PRO A 154 26.66 -7.64 13.08
CA PRO A 154 26.78 -8.87 13.85
C PRO A 154 27.82 -8.70 14.98
N GLY A 155 27.37 -8.77 16.24
CA GLY A 155 28.22 -8.67 17.43
C GLY A 155 28.16 -7.35 18.21
N ALA A 156 27.27 -6.41 17.86
CA ALA A 156 26.97 -5.25 18.69
C ALA A 156 25.79 -5.55 19.65
N ASP A 157 25.84 -4.99 20.86
CA ASP A 157 24.83 -5.18 21.91
C ASP A 157 23.40 -4.98 21.36
N GLU A 158 22.48 -5.83 21.82
CA GLU A 158 21.06 -5.89 21.42
C GLU A 158 20.35 -4.54 21.61
N SER A 159 20.52 -3.62 20.67
CA SER A 159 19.54 -2.57 20.44
C SER A 159 18.51 -3.11 19.47
N ASP A 160 17.24 -3.15 19.89
CA ASP A 160 16.08 -3.38 19.00
C ASP A 160 15.91 -2.26 17.96
N ALA A 161 16.87 -1.34 17.83
CA ALA A 161 16.85 -0.24 16.90
C ALA A 161 17.02 -0.77 15.47
N THR A 162 15.95 -0.69 14.68
CA THR A 162 15.96 -0.97 13.25
C THR A 162 16.10 0.30 12.43
N ARG A 163 16.86 0.24 11.35
CA ARG A 163 16.93 1.26 10.30
C ARG A 163 16.12 0.83 9.08
N LEU A 164 15.62 1.79 8.31
CA LEU A 164 14.91 1.52 7.07
C LEU A 164 15.87 1.52 5.88
N VAL A 165 15.88 0.45 5.10
CA VAL A 165 16.84 0.24 4.02
C VAL A 165 16.15 0.14 2.67
N CYS A 166 16.62 0.92 1.70
CA CYS A 166 16.28 0.82 0.28
C CYS A 166 17.35 -0.01 -0.41
N ALA A 167 16.97 -1.18 -0.92
CA ALA A 167 17.87 -2.09 -1.62
C ALA A 167 17.41 -2.32 -3.07
N ALA A 168 18.37 -2.51 -3.97
CA ALA A 168 18.14 -2.93 -5.35
C ALA A 168 19.36 -3.71 -5.87
N ASP A 169 19.12 -4.68 -6.75
CA ASP A 169 20.18 -5.54 -7.32
C ASP A 169 21.03 -6.22 -6.22
N GLY A 170 20.38 -6.66 -5.13
CA GLY A 170 21.03 -7.27 -3.97
C GLY A 170 21.90 -6.33 -3.13
N THR A 171 21.93 -5.03 -3.42
CA THR A 171 22.79 -4.03 -2.75
C THR A 171 21.96 -2.96 -2.07
N VAL A 172 22.39 -2.53 -0.88
CA VAL A 172 21.81 -1.36 -0.19
C VAL A 172 22.17 -0.08 -0.95
N ARG A 173 21.15 0.68 -1.36
CA ARG A 173 21.31 1.93 -2.11
C ARG A 173 21.14 3.17 -1.23
N ALA A 174 20.30 3.08 -0.20
CA ALA A 174 20.10 4.13 0.79
C ALA A 174 19.66 3.51 2.12
N ALA A 175 19.97 4.18 3.23
CA ALA A 175 19.53 3.82 4.56
C ALA A 175 19.04 5.06 5.30
N LEU A 176 17.88 4.95 5.93
CA LEU A 176 17.24 5.98 6.74
C LEU A 176 17.18 5.49 8.18
N GLU A 177 17.18 6.41 9.13
CA GLU A 177 17.15 6.10 10.57
C GLU A 177 15.92 5.26 10.92
N SER A 178 14.76 5.60 10.37
CA SER A 178 13.53 4.83 10.56
C SER A 178 12.53 5.14 9.45
N VAL A 179 11.34 4.52 9.50
CA VAL A 179 10.21 4.92 8.64
C VAL A 179 9.81 6.38 8.84
N ASP A 180 9.99 6.95 10.04
CA ASP A 180 9.58 8.33 10.33
C ASP A 180 10.38 9.37 9.54
N SER A 181 11.60 9.03 9.09
CA SER A 181 12.39 9.88 8.18
C SER A 181 11.68 10.14 6.83
N LEU A 182 10.65 9.36 6.48
CA LEU A 182 9.85 9.55 5.26
C LEU A 182 8.70 10.54 5.44
N ARG A 183 8.42 11.00 6.67
CA ARG A 183 7.37 12.01 6.92
C ARG A 183 7.85 13.38 6.42
N CYS A 184 6.95 14.36 6.37
CA CYS A 184 7.31 15.72 5.98
C CYS A 184 7.95 16.47 7.17
N PRO A 185 9.08 17.17 6.99
CA PRO A 185 9.89 17.25 5.77
C PRO A 185 10.63 15.93 5.50
N GLY A 186 10.73 15.54 4.22
CA GLY A 186 11.32 14.27 3.81
C GLY A 186 12.82 14.13 4.13
N PRO A 187 13.48 13.06 3.68
CA PRO A 187 14.90 12.83 3.97
C PRO A 187 15.83 13.91 3.42
N ASP A 188 16.98 14.07 4.07
CA ASP A 188 18.08 14.90 3.55
C ASP A 188 18.60 14.33 2.21
N PRO A 189 18.93 15.17 1.22
CA PRO A 189 19.47 14.71 -0.06
C PRO A 189 20.70 13.80 0.06
N ALA A 190 21.53 13.95 1.10
CA ALA A 190 22.69 13.09 1.33
C ALA A 190 22.32 11.65 1.69
N ALA A 191 21.05 11.36 2.03
CA ALA A 191 20.59 10.00 2.28
C ALA A 191 20.51 9.14 1.01
N PHE A 192 20.47 9.77 -0.18
CA PHE A 192 20.39 9.08 -1.46
C PHE A 192 21.57 9.44 -2.36
N PRO A 193 22.11 8.47 -3.12
CA PRO A 193 23.27 8.71 -3.99
C PRO A 193 22.94 9.63 -5.17
N TYR A 194 21.68 9.64 -5.61
CA TYR A 194 21.21 10.48 -6.71
C TYR A 194 19.90 11.16 -6.34
N ARG A 195 19.65 12.30 -6.97
CA ARG A 195 18.36 12.99 -6.93
C ARG A 195 17.94 13.42 -8.33
N TYR A 196 16.67 13.72 -8.51
CA TYR A 196 16.19 14.30 -9.74
C TYR A 196 15.12 15.36 -9.50
N SER A 197 15.03 16.33 -10.41
CA SER A 197 13.98 17.34 -10.42
C SER A 197 13.47 17.54 -11.84
N ARG A 198 12.27 18.09 -11.97
CA ARG A 198 11.73 18.47 -13.28
C ARG A 198 12.03 19.95 -13.51
N GLY A 199 12.82 20.24 -14.56
CA GLY A 199 13.18 21.59 -14.94
C GLY A 199 12.03 22.34 -15.62
N GLU A 200 12.21 23.64 -15.84
CA GLU A 200 11.27 24.49 -16.58
C GLU A 200 11.12 24.06 -18.05
N ASP A 201 12.17 23.45 -18.61
CA ASP A 201 12.22 22.84 -19.94
C ASP A 201 11.40 21.52 -20.02
N ARG A 202 10.75 21.15 -18.92
CA ARG A 202 9.92 19.96 -18.72
C ARG A 202 10.70 18.65 -18.80
N GLN A 203 12.03 18.70 -18.81
CA GLN A 203 12.91 17.55 -18.74
C GLN A 203 13.15 17.15 -17.27
N MET A 204 13.63 15.93 -17.08
CA MET A 204 14.07 15.41 -15.79
C MET A 204 15.59 15.58 -15.71
N HIS A 205 16.07 16.39 -14.77
CA HIS A 205 17.49 16.57 -14.48
C HIS A 205 17.87 15.64 -13.35
N VAL A 206 18.92 14.84 -13.55
CA VAL A 206 19.44 13.92 -12.54
C VAL A 206 20.77 14.46 -12.04
N PHE A 207 20.95 14.41 -10.72
CA PHE A 207 22.12 14.92 -10.03
C PHE A 207 22.80 13.83 -9.21
N ASP A 208 24.11 13.83 -9.22
CA ASP A 208 24.97 13.20 -8.22
C ASP A 208 25.40 14.29 -7.24
N HIS A 209 24.79 14.28 -6.05
CA HIS A 209 24.87 15.41 -5.11
C HIS A 209 24.52 16.73 -5.84
N GLU A 210 25.40 17.71 -5.84
CA GLU A 210 25.18 19.01 -6.50
C GLU A 210 25.45 19.01 -8.01
N ARG A 211 26.05 17.95 -8.56
CA ARG A 211 26.46 17.90 -9.96
C ARG A 211 25.37 17.29 -10.82
N GLU A 212 24.89 18.02 -11.83
CA GLU A 212 24.04 17.44 -12.86
C GLU A 212 24.83 16.43 -13.72
N ILE A 213 24.28 15.23 -13.86
CA ILE A 213 24.91 14.11 -14.59
C ILE A 213 24.11 13.67 -15.81
N GLY A 214 22.88 14.15 -15.98
CA GLY A 214 22.09 13.87 -17.16
C GLY A 214 20.71 14.51 -17.16
N THR A 215 20.20 14.72 -18.36
CA THR A 215 18.88 15.27 -18.63
C THR A 215 18.07 14.26 -19.46
N PHE A 216 16.82 14.01 -19.09
CA PHE A 216 15.99 12.97 -19.69
C PHE A 216 14.58 13.47 -20.00
N THR A 217 13.98 12.97 -21.09
CA THR A 217 12.62 13.33 -21.51
C THR A 217 11.52 12.87 -20.56
N GLY A 218 11.84 12.00 -19.60
CA GLY A 218 10.92 11.53 -18.58
C GLY A 218 11.44 10.31 -17.84
N VAL A 219 10.62 9.80 -16.91
CA VAL A 219 10.96 8.66 -16.03
C VAL A 219 11.32 7.40 -16.81
N ALA A 220 10.65 7.12 -17.94
CA ALA A 220 10.98 5.96 -18.77
C ALA A 220 12.40 6.04 -19.34
N ALA A 221 12.81 7.23 -19.81
CA ALA A 221 14.16 7.46 -20.31
C ALA A 221 15.20 7.39 -19.18
N MET A 222 14.91 7.91 -17.99
CA MET A 222 15.77 7.75 -16.82
C MET A 222 16.02 6.27 -16.51
N LYS A 223 14.93 5.47 -16.42
CA LYS A 223 15.00 4.03 -16.13
C LYS A 223 15.81 3.26 -17.19
N ALA A 224 15.68 3.63 -18.46
CA ALA A 224 16.45 3.03 -19.55
C ALA A 224 17.97 3.29 -19.43
N HIS A 225 18.37 4.34 -18.70
CA HIS A 225 19.77 4.67 -18.41
C HIS A 225 20.19 4.26 -16.98
N GLY A 226 19.38 3.43 -16.32
CA GLY A 226 19.68 2.91 -14.98
C GLY A 226 19.32 3.84 -13.82
N TYR A 227 18.80 5.05 -14.08
CA TYR A 227 18.36 5.97 -13.04
C TYR A 227 16.89 5.72 -12.69
N ARG A 228 16.65 5.24 -11.47
CA ARG A 228 15.33 4.85 -11.00
C ARG A 228 14.86 5.79 -9.90
N PRO A 229 13.75 6.51 -10.13
CA PRO A 229 13.04 7.19 -9.06
C PRO A 229 12.67 6.20 -7.96
N VAL A 230 12.95 6.58 -6.71
CA VAL A 230 12.69 5.72 -5.56
C VAL A 230 11.21 5.85 -5.16
N PRO A 231 10.39 4.79 -5.26
CA PRO A 231 9.04 4.79 -4.72
C PRO A 231 9.06 4.85 -3.19
N LEU A 232 8.04 5.49 -2.61
CA LEU A 232 7.79 5.40 -1.17
C LEU A 232 7.41 3.95 -0.78
N PRO A 233 7.87 3.44 0.37
CA PRO A 233 7.27 2.25 0.96
C PRO A 233 5.87 2.56 1.48
N LEU A 234 4.97 1.59 1.36
CA LEU A 234 3.69 1.59 2.05
C LEU A 234 3.96 1.26 3.51
N VAL A 235 4.01 2.29 4.35
CA VAL A 235 4.16 2.17 5.81
C VAL A 235 2.75 2.25 6.41
N PRO A 236 2.18 1.15 6.94
CA PRO A 236 0.77 1.12 7.36
C PRO A 236 0.42 2.24 8.36
N GLU A 237 1.32 2.55 9.28
CA GLU A 237 1.16 3.57 10.31
C GLU A 237 1.08 4.99 9.73
N HIS A 238 1.63 5.21 8.53
CA HIS A 238 1.54 6.50 7.86
C HIS A 238 0.18 6.74 7.20
N HIS A 239 -0.54 5.66 6.86
CA HIS A 239 -1.84 5.71 6.20
C HIS A 239 -3.00 5.60 7.21
N LEU A 240 -2.85 4.80 8.27
CA LEU A 240 -3.87 4.58 9.30
C LEU A 240 -3.58 5.43 10.54
N ARG A 241 -3.73 6.75 10.41
CA ARG A 241 -3.46 7.70 11.52
C ARG A 241 -4.65 7.89 12.46
N GLU A 242 -5.85 7.77 11.92
CA GLU A 242 -7.11 8.00 12.61
C GLU A 242 -7.78 6.67 12.94
N SER A 243 -8.35 6.54 14.14
CA SER A 243 -9.11 5.35 14.55
C SER A 243 -8.42 4.03 14.19
N THR A 244 -7.17 3.86 14.60
CA THR A 244 -6.31 2.70 14.24
C THR A 244 -6.98 1.34 14.49
N HIS A 245 -7.80 1.23 15.54
CA HIS A 245 -8.60 0.05 15.82
C HIS A 245 -9.62 -0.26 14.70
N LEU A 246 -10.27 0.75 14.13
CA LEU A 246 -11.17 0.59 12.97
C LEU A 246 -10.40 0.31 11.68
N GLY A 247 -9.22 0.89 11.51
CA GLY A 247 -8.31 0.55 10.40
C GLY A 247 -7.87 -0.92 10.40
N ARG A 248 -8.00 -1.62 11.54
CA ARG A 248 -7.78 -3.06 11.69
C ARG A 248 -9.06 -3.88 11.78
N ALA A 249 -10.23 -3.24 11.89
CA ALA A 249 -11.52 -3.89 11.84
C ALA A 249 -11.95 -4.05 10.38
N TRP A 250 -11.62 -5.21 9.81
CA TRP A 250 -11.94 -5.53 8.43
C TRP A 250 -12.69 -6.85 8.31
N THR A 251 -13.48 -6.97 7.25
CA THR A 251 -14.15 -8.21 6.85
C THR A 251 -14.05 -8.33 5.33
N VAL A 252 -13.88 -9.55 4.82
CA VAL A 252 -13.89 -9.84 3.39
C VAL A 252 -15.09 -10.71 3.07
N ALA A 253 -15.98 -10.21 2.21
CA ALA A 253 -17.09 -10.94 1.64
C ALA A 253 -16.70 -11.50 0.26
N THR A 254 -16.93 -12.80 0.08
CA THR A 254 -16.82 -13.50 -1.19
C THR A 254 -18.21 -13.94 -1.65
N VAL A 255 -18.53 -13.70 -2.92
CA VAL A 255 -19.80 -14.16 -3.53
C VAL A 255 -19.50 -15.34 -4.46
N THR A 256 -20.06 -16.51 -4.15
CA THR A 256 -19.95 -17.72 -4.97
C THR A 256 -21.34 -18.34 -5.12
N ASP A 257 -21.79 -18.55 -6.35
CA ASP A 257 -23.07 -19.21 -6.67
C ASP A 257 -24.29 -18.64 -5.91
N GLY A 258 -24.32 -17.31 -5.72
CA GLY A 258 -25.39 -16.61 -5.01
C GLY A 258 -25.34 -16.71 -3.47
N SER A 259 -24.36 -17.42 -2.92
CA SER A 259 -24.07 -17.43 -1.49
C SER A 259 -22.99 -16.41 -1.13
N VAL A 260 -23.18 -15.72 0.00
CA VAL A 260 -22.19 -14.79 0.56
C VAL A 260 -21.46 -15.48 1.69
N ARG A 261 -20.13 -15.52 1.60
CA ARG A 261 -19.25 -15.97 2.67
C ARG A 261 -18.48 -14.77 3.20
N TYR A 262 -18.39 -14.66 4.52
CA TYR A 262 -17.58 -13.66 5.20
C TYR A 262 -16.39 -14.33 5.85
N ASP A 263 -15.23 -13.72 5.71
CA ASP A 263 -14.01 -14.07 6.43
C ASP A 263 -13.51 -12.80 7.16
N THR A 264 -13.26 -12.93 8.45
CA THR A 264 -12.76 -11.86 9.32
C THR A 264 -11.29 -12.09 9.67
N ALA A 265 -10.67 -11.12 10.35
CA ALA A 265 -9.43 -11.34 11.08
C ALA A 265 -9.60 -12.41 12.17
#